data_AF-A0AAV5HSY7-F1
#
_entry.id   AF-A0AAV5HSY7-F1
#
_cell.length_a   1.000
_cell.length_b   1.000
_cell.length_c   1.000
_cell.angle_alpha   90.00
_cell.angle_beta   90.00
_cell.angle_gamma   90.00
#
_symmetry.space_group_name_H-M   'P 1'
#
loop_
_entity.id
_entity.type
_entity.pdbx_description
1 polymer ?
#
loop_
_entity_poly.entity_id
_entity_poly.type
_entity_poly.pdbx_seq_one_letter_code
_entity_poly.pdbx_strand_id
1 'polypeptide(L)' 'MFMKGESVRPGVLVLVNDCDWELSGQLDTILEEKDVVVFISTLHGG' A
#
# COMPACT_ATOMS: atom_id res chain seq x y z
N MET A 1 -14.86 1.96 -2.25
CA MET A 1 -14.20 2.12 -0.94
C MET A 1 -12.85 1.42 -1.04
N PHE A 2 -11.73 2.09 -0.72
CA PHE A 2 -10.37 1.58 -0.88
C PHE A 2 -9.92 0.65 0.27
N MET A 3 -10.58 0.73 1.43
CA MET A 3 -10.30 -0.08 2.62
C MET A 3 -11.37 -1.17 2.80
N LYS A 4 -10.98 -2.29 3.42
CA LYS A 4 -11.88 -3.37 3.89
C LYS A 4 -11.48 -3.73 5.33
N GLY A 5 -12.33 -3.37 6.29
CA GLY A 5 -11.97 -3.50 7.71
C GLY A 5 -10.79 -2.59 8.04
N GLU A 6 -9.74 -3.17 8.63
CA GLU A 6 -8.54 -2.44 9.09
C GLU A 6 -7.39 -2.44 8.07
N SER A 7 -7.61 -2.98 6.86
CA SER A 7 -6.59 -3.05 5.81
C SER A 7 -7.11 -2.58 4.45
N VAL A 8 -6.22 -2.43 3.49
CA VAL A 8 -6.55 -2.13 2.09
C VAL A 8 -7.37 -3.27 1.49
N ARG A 9 -8.29 -2.91 0.60
CA ARG A 9 -9.12 -3.87 -0.14
C ARG A 9 -8.20 -4.79 -0.97
N PRO A 10 -8.48 -6.11 -1.01
CA PRO A 10 -7.78 -7.02 -1.92
C PRO A 10 -7.82 -6.54 -3.39
N GLY A 11 -6.71 -6.71 -4.11
CA GLY A 11 -6.52 -6.16 -5.46
C GLY A 11 -6.13 -4.67 -5.46
N VAL A 12 -5.60 -4.17 -4.35
CA VAL A 12 -4.90 -2.88 -4.29
C VAL A 12 -3.47 -3.16 -3.85
N LEU A 13 -2.50 -2.84 -4.70
CA LEU A 13 -1.08 -2.84 -4.36
C LEU A 13 -0.71 -1.48 -3.80
N VAL A 14 0.16 -1.47 -2.80
CA VAL A 14 0.64 -0.24 -2.17
C VAL A 14 2.15 -0.21 -2.24
N LEU A 15 2.68 0.89 -2.76
CA LEU A 15 4.11 1.13 -2.86
C LEU A 15 4.48 2.34 -2.01
N VAL A 16 5.64 2.27 -1.35
CA VAL A 16 6.29 3.41 -0.69
C VAL A 16 7.63 3.61 -1.37
N ASN A 17 7.84 4.77 -1.99
CA ASN A 17 9.03 5.09 -2.79
C ASN A 17 9.34 4.01 -3.85
N ASP A 18 8.31 3.64 -4.62
CA ASP A 18 8.36 2.60 -5.67
C ASP A 18 8.73 1.19 -5.18
N CYS A 19 8.81 0.98 -3.87
CA CYS A 19 9.07 -0.31 -3.24
C CYS A 19 7.77 -0.91 -2.68
N ASP A 20 7.66 -2.24 -2.73
CA ASP A 20 6.52 -2.94 -2.13
C ASP A 20 6.46 -2.69 -0.62
N TRP A 21 5.33 -2.16 -0.14
CA TRP A 21 5.15 -1.82 1.26
C TRP A 21 5.19 -3.04 2.21
N GLU A 22 5.06 -4.26 1.68
CA GLU A 22 5.15 -5.49 2.46
C GLU A 22 6.56 -5.67 3.05
N LEU A 23 7.57 -5.14 2.36
CA LEU A 23 8.95 -5.11 2.82
C LEU A 23 9.21 -4.02 3.86
N SER A 24 8.32 -3.02 3.94
CA SER A 24 8.43 -1.85 4.80
C SER A 24 7.61 -1.95 6.09
N GLY A 25 6.98 -3.11 6.36
CA GLY A 25 6.15 -3.32 7.55
C GLY A 25 4.66 -2.99 7.37
N GLN A 26 4.19 -2.79 6.13
CA GLN A 26 2.78 -2.57 5.78
C GLN A 26 2.16 -1.39 6.56
N LEU A 27 1.20 -1.65 7.44
CA LEU A 27 0.52 -0.62 8.23
C LEU A 27 1.43 0.02 9.28
N ASP A 28 2.53 -0.64 9.64
CA ASP A 28 3.54 -0.13 10.58
C ASP A 28 4.68 0.63 9.88
N THR A 29 4.60 0.81 8.54
CA THR A 29 5.59 1.61 7.82
C THR A 29 5.62 3.04 8.35
N ILE A 30 6.77 3.45 8.87
CA ILE A 30 7.03 4.82 9.29
C ILE A 30 7.31 5.64 8.03
N LEU A 31 6.47 6.64 7.76
CA LEU A 31 6.66 7.56 6.65
C LEU A 31 7.53 8.75 7.07
N GLU A 32 8.42 9.15 6.17
CA GLU A 32 9.23 10.34 6.30
C GLU A 32 8.75 11.47 5.37
N GLU A 33 9.25 12.68 5.62
CA GLU A 33 8.94 13.81 4.77
C GLU A 33 9.43 13.54 3.33
N LYS A 34 8.55 13.76 2.35
CA LYS A 34 8.76 13.53 0.91
C LYS A 34 8.66 12.07 0.44
N ASP A 35 8.30 11.14 1.31
CA ASP A 35 7.93 9.81 0.86
C ASP A 35 6.73 9.85 -0.10
N VAL A 36 6.78 9.02 -1.12
CA VAL A 36 5.72 8.89 -2.12
C VAL A 36 4.98 7.58 -1.88
N VAL A 37 3.68 7.68 -1.56
CA VAL A 37 2.81 6.51 -1.40
C VAL A 37 1.90 6.38 -2.62
N VAL A 38 1.97 5.22 -3.28
CA VAL A 38 1.19 4.93 -4.50
C VAL A 38 0.23 3.78 -4.23
N PHE A 39 -1.05 3.98 -4.58
CA PHE A 39 -2.08 2.95 -4.52
C PHE A 39 -2.47 2.54 -5.94
N ILE A 40 -2.27 1.27 -6.29
CA ILE A 40 -2.57 0.72 -7.62
C ILE A 40 -3.73 -0.27 -7.47
N SER A 41 -4.90 0.07 -8.01
CA SER A 41 -6.02 -0.88 -8.08
C SER A 41 -5.85 -1.79 -9.29
N THR A 42 -5.61 -3.08 -9.05
CA THR A 42 -5.49 -4.10 -10.09
C THR A 42 -6.82 -4.85 -10.26
N LEU A 43 -7.12 -5.31 -11.48
CA LEU A 43 -8.33 -6.11 -11.76
C LEU A 43 -8.16 -7.59 -11.38
N HIS A 44 -6.91 -8.05 -11.27
CA HIS A 44 -6.53 -9.35 -10.72
C HIS A 44 -5.83 -9.10 -9.39
N GLY A 45 -6.28 -9.81 -8.33
CA GLY A 45 -5.68 -9.69 -7.00
C GLY A 45 -4.19 -9.99 -7.05
N GLY A 46 -3.40 -9.18 -6.33
CA GLY A 46 -2.05 -9.56 -5.93
C GLY A 46 -2.07 -10.88 -5.15
#